data_AF-A0A257A666-F1
#
_entry.id   AF-A0A257A666-F1
#
_cell.length_a   1.000
_cell.length_b   1.000
_cell.length_c   1.000
_cell.angle_alpha   90.00
_cell.angle_beta   90.00
_cell.angle_gamma   90.00
#
_symmetry.space_group_name_H-M   'P 1'
#
loop_
_entity.id
_entity.type
_entity.pdbx_description
1 polymer ?
#
loop_
_entity_poly.entity_id
_entity_poly.type
_entity_poly.pdbx_seq_one_letter_code
_entity_poly.pdbx_strand_id
1 'polypeptide(L)'
;MDNSTIETIVREFIEYIYGDMYLDISNNGTSLSIAISNTKYDLQEKPYSRKQYLKDLAEIAKILNIKYMVSYDTTRYESDTITFLIPSQETVEKSLTTLKELINTIKSLNIKMKGEIISKIKNLINVRLKPLTIPQRLKPPKATIRVLKKRIDYYGEIIVDEMEINGKKYEGYDGNYTIPYEEIANLHLADIPGALTEIYIGNLESIIPTLDKLWGGLFVYAARNRILLMYELKRVVPLASGPYTIDDHCSLIESIASRLGFIPEEIGDECSCDFSIEISDYLCNAIEYVRTLVKAINYCEKELEKTVEKQEKRSLRNLSFFIISSGYEYLLKVYLRNA
;
A
#
# COMPACT_ATOMS: atom_id res chain seq x y z
N MET A 1 -6.23 -9.14 -41.19
CA MET A 1 -5.86 -8.04 -40.28
C MET A 1 -4.36 -8.14 -40.08
N ASP A 2 -3.61 -7.05 -40.18
CA ASP A 2 -2.16 -7.06 -40.06
C ASP A 2 -1.72 -6.92 -38.58
N ASN A 3 -0.50 -7.35 -38.26
CA ASN A 3 0.03 -7.30 -36.89
C ASN A 3 0.06 -5.88 -36.30
N SER A 4 0.23 -4.85 -37.14
CA SER A 4 0.30 -3.45 -36.70
C SER A 4 -1.03 -2.95 -36.09
N THR A 5 -2.16 -3.35 -36.66
CA THR A 5 -3.49 -2.99 -36.15
C THR A 5 -3.77 -3.71 -34.82
N ILE A 6 -3.34 -4.97 -34.71
CA ILE A 6 -3.47 -5.78 -33.50
C ILE A 6 -2.61 -5.20 -32.37
N GLU A 7 -1.35 -4.84 -32.64
CA GLU A 7 -0.46 -4.19 -31.68
C GLU A 7 -0.97 -2.83 -31.22
N THR A 8 -1.55 -2.03 -32.12
CA THR A 8 -2.12 -0.71 -31.79
C THR A 8 -3.31 -0.84 -30.85
N ILE A 9 -4.23 -1.76 -31.17
CA ILE A 9 -5.37 -2.15 -30.32
C ILE A 9 -4.85 -2.58 -28.94
N VAL A 10 -3.94 -3.56 -28.90
CA VAL A 10 -3.37 -4.06 -27.65
C VAL A 10 -2.73 -2.93 -26.83
N ARG A 11 -1.95 -2.03 -27.45
CA ARG A 11 -1.33 -0.87 -26.79
C ARG A 11 -2.33 0.14 -26.22
N GLU A 12 -3.38 0.51 -26.96
CA GLU A 12 -4.43 1.41 -26.47
C GLU A 12 -5.20 0.82 -25.27
N PHE A 13 -5.21 -0.51 -25.11
CA PHE A 13 -5.91 -1.19 -24.03
C PHE A 13 -5.07 -1.41 -22.75
N ILE A 14 -3.73 -1.30 -22.81
CA ILE A 14 -2.78 -1.63 -21.72
C ILE A 14 -2.84 -0.66 -20.52
N GLU A 15 -3.29 0.58 -20.68
CA GLU A 15 -3.23 1.61 -19.62
C GLU A 15 -3.98 1.26 -18.30
N TYR A 16 -4.83 0.23 -18.32
CA TYR A 16 -5.76 -0.07 -17.21
C TYR A 16 -5.64 -1.49 -16.65
N ILE A 17 -4.68 -2.28 -17.14
CA ILE A 17 -4.43 -3.66 -16.72
C ILE A 17 -3.17 -3.67 -15.87
N TYR A 18 -3.24 -4.30 -14.69
CA TYR A 18 -2.11 -4.46 -13.79
C TYR A 18 -1.24 -5.61 -14.25
N GLY A 19 -0.55 -5.42 -15.37
CA GLY A 19 0.30 -6.45 -15.94
C GLY A 19 0.66 -6.15 -17.38
N ASP A 20 1.76 -6.77 -17.80
CA ASP A 20 2.20 -6.79 -19.18
C ASP A 20 1.33 -7.78 -19.96
N MET A 21 0.70 -7.31 -21.02
CA MET A 21 -0.10 -8.15 -21.90
C MET A 21 0.72 -8.68 -23.06
N TYR A 22 0.60 -9.98 -23.32
CA TYR A 22 1.23 -10.68 -24.44
C TYR A 22 0.17 -11.41 -25.24
N LEU A 23 0.06 -11.08 -26.53
CA LEU A 23 -0.81 -11.78 -27.45
C LEU A 23 0.04 -12.70 -28.33
N ASP A 24 -0.27 -13.99 -28.33
CA ASP A 24 0.34 -14.99 -29.21
C ASP A 24 -0.70 -15.54 -30.18
N ILE A 25 -0.39 -15.51 -31.48
CA ILE A 25 -1.25 -15.98 -32.56
C ILE A 25 -0.46 -17.04 -33.32
N SER A 26 -0.92 -18.29 -33.25
CA SER A 26 -0.27 -19.44 -33.89
C SER A 26 -1.28 -20.28 -34.68
N ASN A 27 -0.76 -21.21 -35.49
CA ASN A 27 -1.60 -22.19 -36.20
C ASN A 27 -2.42 -23.09 -35.25
N ASN A 28 -2.04 -23.17 -33.97
CA ASN A 28 -2.70 -23.98 -32.95
C ASN A 28 -3.75 -23.19 -32.15
N GLY A 29 -3.92 -21.89 -32.41
CA GLY A 29 -4.87 -21.01 -31.74
C GLY A 29 -4.29 -19.66 -31.34
N THR A 30 -5.12 -18.85 -30.70
CA THR A 30 -4.74 -17.54 -30.16
C THR A 30 -4.69 -17.63 -28.64
N SER A 31 -3.71 -16.99 -28.01
CA SER A 31 -3.68 -16.86 -26.55
C SER A 31 -3.34 -15.43 -26.14
N LEU A 32 -4.02 -14.95 -25.10
CA LEU A 32 -3.66 -13.69 -24.43
C LEU A 32 -3.14 -14.03 -23.05
N SER A 33 -1.91 -13.64 -22.75
CA SER A 33 -1.33 -13.74 -21.42
C SER A 33 -1.25 -12.37 -20.77
N ILE A 34 -1.68 -12.26 -19.52
CA ILE A 34 -1.43 -11.10 -18.67
C ILE A 34 -0.41 -11.54 -17.63
N ALA A 35 0.79 -10.98 -17.70
CA ALA A 35 1.89 -11.29 -16.80
C ALA A 35 2.15 -10.13 -15.85
N ILE A 36 2.23 -10.41 -14.56
CA ILE A 36 2.51 -9.42 -13.52
C ILE A 36 3.89 -9.71 -12.98
N SER A 37 4.88 -9.00 -13.52
CA SER A 37 6.27 -9.19 -13.11
C SER A 37 6.47 -8.93 -11.62
N ASN A 38 7.17 -9.86 -10.96
CA ASN A 38 7.64 -9.73 -9.57
C ASN A 38 8.44 -8.43 -9.37
N THR A 39 9.18 -7.99 -10.39
CA THR A 39 10.08 -6.84 -10.31
C THR A 39 9.42 -5.52 -10.66
N LYS A 40 8.22 -5.57 -11.26
CA LYS A 40 7.52 -4.37 -11.74
C LYS A 40 6.43 -3.92 -10.77
N TYR A 41 5.86 -4.85 -9.98
CA TYR A 41 4.79 -4.59 -9.02
C TYR A 41 4.95 -5.48 -7.75
N ASP A 42 5.57 -5.07 -6.62
CA ASP A 42 5.33 -5.76 -5.30
C ASP A 42 3.97 -5.34 -4.72
N LEU A 43 2.91 -5.83 -5.34
CA LEU A 43 1.68 -5.91 -4.58
C LEU A 43 1.92 -6.95 -3.47
N GLN A 44 2.19 -6.50 -2.24
CA GLN A 44 2.20 -7.36 -1.05
C GLN A 44 0.82 -8.04 -0.90
N GLU A 45 0.75 -9.06 -0.06
CA GLU A 45 -0.53 -9.66 0.32
C GLU A 45 -1.33 -8.67 1.17
N LYS A 46 -2.02 -7.73 0.51
CA LYS A 46 -3.26 -6.99 0.85
C LYS A 46 -3.22 -5.53 0.39
N PRO A 47 -4.39 -4.90 0.10
CA PRO A 47 -5.72 -5.49 0.00
C PRO A 47 -6.05 -6.03 -1.41
N TYR A 48 -5.24 -5.68 -2.42
CA TYR A 48 -5.43 -6.10 -3.81
C TYR A 48 -4.09 -6.59 -4.39
N SER A 49 -3.72 -7.82 -4.00
CA SER A 49 -2.43 -8.43 -4.36
C SER A 49 -2.40 -8.93 -5.80
N ARG A 50 -1.21 -9.25 -6.33
CA ARG A 50 -1.05 -9.90 -7.65
C ARG A 50 -1.91 -11.15 -7.79
N LYS A 51 -1.86 -12.02 -6.79
CA LYS A 51 -2.67 -13.25 -6.74
C LYS A 51 -4.17 -12.95 -6.74
N GLN A 52 -4.61 -11.95 -5.99
CA GLN A 52 -6.02 -11.57 -5.94
C GLN A 52 -6.48 -11.00 -7.29
N TYR A 53 -5.66 -10.16 -7.94
CA TYR A 53 -5.95 -9.67 -9.28
C TYR A 53 -6.06 -10.81 -10.30
N LEU A 54 -5.12 -11.75 -10.32
CA LEU A 54 -5.21 -12.92 -11.20
C LEU A 54 -6.42 -13.82 -10.91
N LYS A 55 -6.78 -13.95 -9.63
CA LYS A 55 -7.96 -14.72 -9.21
C LYS A 55 -9.25 -14.05 -9.69
N ASP A 56 -9.34 -12.73 -9.62
CA ASP A 56 -10.48 -11.97 -10.14
C ASP A 56 -10.59 -12.14 -11.66
N LEU A 57 -9.46 -12.05 -12.38
CA LEU A 57 -9.40 -12.30 -13.82
C LEU A 57 -9.86 -13.72 -14.18
N ALA A 58 -9.44 -14.72 -13.39
CA ALA A 58 -9.88 -16.10 -13.56
C ALA A 58 -11.38 -16.26 -13.29
N GLU A 59 -11.94 -15.64 -12.25
CA GLU A 59 -13.38 -15.66 -11.99
C GLU A 59 -14.17 -14.97 -13.10
N ILE A 60 -13.71 -13.82 -13.61
CA ILE A 60 -14.35 -13.16 -14.76
C ILE A 60 -14.30 -14.07 -15.99
N ALA A 61 -13.17 -14.72 -16.26
CA ALA A 61 -13.03 -15.66 -17.37
C ALA A 61 -13.98 -16.87 -17.24
N LYS A 62 -14.16 -17.42 -16.03
CA LYS A 62 -15.19 -18.45 -15.77
C LYS A 62 -16.59 -17.94 -16.11
N ILE A 63 -16.94 -16.74 -15.65
CA ILE A 63 -18.26 -16.14 -15.88
C ILE A 63 -18.49 -15.92 -17.39
N LEU A 64 -17.46 -15.53 -18.13
CA LEU A 64 -17.49 -15.35 -19.59
C LEU A 64 -17.32 -16.66 -20.39
N ASN A 65 -17.18 -17.80 -19.73
CA ASN A 65 -16.89 -19.10 -20.34
C ASN A 65 -15.63 -19.10 -21.24
N ILE A 66 -14.62 -18.30 -20.85
CA ILE A 66 -13.31 -18.23 -21.51
C ILE A 66 -12.42 -19.30 -20.88
N LYS A 67 -11.77 -20.14 -21.71
CA LYS A 67 -10.77 -21.08 -21.20
C LYS A 67 -9.53 -20.29 -20.76
N TYR A 68 -8.99 -20.61 -19.59
CA TYR A 68 -7.80 -19.94 -19.09
C TYR A 68 -6.92 -20.92 -18.31
N MET A 69 -5.66 -20.53 -18.13
CA MET A 69 -4.67 -21.20 -17.31
C MET A 69 -3.98 -20.14 -16.45
N VAL A 70 -3.83 -20.41 -15.16
CA VAL A 70 -3.08 -19.55 -14.24
C VAL A 70 -1.77 -20.24 -13.90
N SER A 71 -0.67 -19.52 -14.04
CA SER A 71 0.67 -19.95 -13.65
C SER A 71 1.18 -19.03 -12.56
N TYR A 72 1.47 -19.59 -11.40
CA TYR A 72 2.12 -18.88 -10.30
C TYR A 72 3.58 -19.30 -10.28
N ASP A 73 4.50 -18.35 -10.39
CA ASP A 73 5.91 -18.67 -10.23
C ASP A 73 6.25 -18.80 -8.73
N THR A 74 7.05 -19.80 -8.40
CA THR A 74 7.56 -20.05 -7.05
C THR A 74 9.02 -19.61 -6.90
N THR A 75 9.67 -19.21 -7.99
CA THR A 75 11.03 -18.66 -8.00
C THR A 75 11.01 -17.13 -7.95
N ARG A 76 12.10 -16.51 -7.49
CA ARG A 76 12.15 -15.05 -7.24
C ARG A 76 12.15 -14.20 -8.53
N TYR A 77 12.06 -14.80 -9.72
CA TYR A 77 12.40 -14.11 -10.97
C TYR A 77 11.38 -14.23 -12.11
N GLU A 78 10.27 -14.95 -12.01
CA GLU A 78 9.27 -14.99 -13.09
C GLU A 78 7.88 -14.47 -12.64
N SER A 79 7.17 -13.88 -13.60
CA SER A 79 5.90 -13.20 -13.42
C SER A 79 4.74 -14.16 -13.11
N ASP A 80 3.86 -13.75 -12.21
CA ASP A 80 2.54 -14.35 -12.04
C ASP A 80 1.72 -14.11 -13.31
N THR A 81 1.22 -15.17 -13.95
CA THR A 81 0.61 -15.06 -15.29
C THR A 81 -0.75 -15.73 -15.37
N ILE A 82 -1.71 -15.09 -16.03
CA ILE A 82 -2.94 -15.74 -16.50
C ILE A 82 -2.97 -15.73 -18.03
N THR A 83 -3.17 -16.90 -18.63
CA THR A 83 -3.25 -17.09 -20.08
C THR A 83 -4.67 -17.50 -20.45
N PHE A 84 -5.35 -16.69 -21.25
CA PHE A 84 -6.63 -16.99 -21.85
C PHE A 84 -6.41 -17.73 -23.18
N LEU A 85 -7.01 -18.91 -23.32
CA LEU A 85 -6.90 -19.77 -24.49
C LEU A 85 -8.12 -19.56 -25.38
N ILE A 86 -7.86 -19.14 -26.62
CA ILE A 86 -8.88 -18.86 -27.62
C ILE A 86 -8.78 -19.95 -28.71
N PRO A 87 -9.84 -20.77 -28.92
CA PRO A 87 -9.81 -21.86 -29.89
C PRO A 87 -9.49 -21.38 -31.31
N SER A 88 -8.74 -22.18 -32.07
CA SER A 88 -8.37 -21.87 -33.46
C SER A 88 -9.53 -21.70 -34.45
N GLN A 89 -10.77 -22.07 -34.07
CA GLN A 89 -11.97 -21.87 -34.87
C GLN A 89 -12.64 -20.50 -34.68
N GLU A 90 -12.27 -19.73 -33.65
CA GLU A 90 -12.74 -18.35 -33.51
C GLU A 90 -11.90 -17.41 -34.38
N THR A 91 -12.56 -16.58 -35.21
CA THR A 91 -11.86 -15.57 -36.00
C THR A 91 -11.15 -14.56 -35.07
N VAL A 92 -10.09 -13.93 -35.59
CA VAL A 92 -9.36 -12.86 -34.87
C VAL A 92 -10.30 -11.77 -34.37
N GLU A 93 -11.34 -11.41 -35.13
CA GLU A 93 -12.36 -10.43 -34.71
C GLU A 93 -13.16 -10.86 -33.48
N LYS A 94 -13.56 -12.14 -33.39
CA LYS A 94 -14.26 -12.67 -32.21
C LYS A 94 -13.34 -12.65 -31.00
N SER A 95 -12.08 -13.08 -31.19
CA SER A 95 -11.04 -13.03 -30.16
C SER A 95 -10.87 -11.61 -29.61
N LEU A 96 -10.73 -10.61 -30.50
CA LEU A 96 -10.60 -9.19 -30.12
C LEU A 96 -11.84 -8.65 -29.41
N THR A 97 -13.04 -9.12 -29.79
CA THR A 97 -14.30 -8.73 -29.13
C THR A 97 -14.35 -9.25 -27.70
N THR A 98 -14.02 -10.52 -27.50
CA THR A 98 -13.94 -11.14 -26.17
C THR A 98 -12.91 -10.46 -25.28
N LEU A 99 -11.74 -10.10 -25.84
CA LEU A 99 -10.72 -9.34 -25.12
C LEU A 99 -11.23 -7.95 -24.72
N LYS A 100 -11.88 -7.24 -25.64
CA LYS A 100 -12.47 -5.93 -25.36
C LYS A 100 -13.55 -6.00 -24.28
N GLU A 101 -14.37 -7.06 -24.27
CA GLU A 101 -15.38 -7.32 -23.24
C GLU A 101 -14.77 -7.60 -21.86
N LEU A 102 -13.74 -8.44 -21.80
CA LEU A 102 -12.99 -8.72 -20.57
C LEU A 102 -12.39 -7.44 -20.00
N ILE A 103 -11.75 -6.63 -20.84
CA ILE A 103 -11.08 -5.38 -20.43
C ILE A 103 -12.10 -4.34 -19.97
N ASN A 104 -13.19 -4.14 -20.70
CA ASN A 104 -14.25 -3.22 -20.29
C ASN A 104 -14.91 -3.63 -18.98
N THR A 105 -15.03 -4.95 -18.76
CA THR A 105 -15.53 -5.51 -17.50
C THR A 105 -14.59 -5.16 -16.34
N ILE A 106 -13.29 -5.42 -16.50
CA ILE A 106 -12.26 -5.07 -15.50
C ILE A 106 -12.27 -3.57 -15.20
N LYS A 107 -12.34 -2.72 -16.24
CA LYS A 107 -12.45 -1.26 -16.09
C LYS A 107 -13.68 -0.86 -15.26
N SER A 108 -14.85 -1.42 -15.55
CA SER A 108 -16.09 -1.12 -14.84
C SER A 108 -16.04 -1.54 -13.37
N LEU A 109 -15.45 -2.71 -13.08
CA LEU A 109 -15.23 -3.21 -11.73
C LEU A 109 -14.31 -2.27 -10.95
N ASN A 110 -13.19 -1.86 -11.55
CA ASN A 110 -12.20 -0.98 -10.94
C ASN A 110 -12.79 0.40 -10.58
N ILE A 111 -13.55 1.02 -11.50
CA ILE A 111 -14.23 2.30 -11.26
C ILE A 111 -15.23 2.23 -10.09
N LYS A 112 -16.05 1.17 -10.03
CA LYS A 112 -17.03 0.99 -8.94
C LYS A 112 -16.35 0.77 -7.59
N MET A 113 -15.31 -0.06 -7.55
CA MET A 113 -14.53 -0.30 -6.34
C MET A 113 -13.88 0.99 -5.83
N LYS A 114 -13.25 1.76 -6.73
CA LYS A 114 -12.64 3.06 -6.40
C LYS A 114 -13.62 4.03 -5.73
N GLY A 115 -14.81 4.19 -6.30
CA GLY A 115 -15.83 5.11 -5.75
C GLY A 115 -16.28 4.74 -4.33
N GLU A 116 -16.50 3.46 -4.05
CA GLU A 116 -16.93 3.00 -2.72
C GLU A 116 -15.79 3.03 -1.68
N ILE A 117 -14.55 2.71 -2.10
CA ILE A 117 -13.35 2.84 -1.25
C ILE A 117 -13.16 4.31 -0.86
N ILE A 118 -13.19 5.24 -1.81
CA ILE A 118 -13.10 6.68 -1.55
C ILE A 118 -14.22 7.13 -0.59
N SER A 119 -15.46 6.64 -0.79
CA SER A 119 -16.58 6.94 0.12
C SER A 119 -16.33 6.42 1.54
N LYS A 120 -15.80 5.20 1.67
CA LYS A 120 -15.43 4.61 2.96
C LYS A 120 -14.29 5.38 3.63
N ILE A 121 -13.27 5.80 2.87
CA ILE A 121 -12.19 6.68 3.34
C ILE A 121 -12.78 7.96 3.90
N LYS A 122 -13.64 8.66 3.14
CA LYS A 122 -14.33 9.89 3.61
C LYS A 122 -15.14 9.66 4.89
N ASN A 123 -15.78 8.50 5.02
CA ASN A 123 -16.53 8.16 6.23
C ASN A 123 -15.62 7.83 7.43
N LEU A 124 -14.51 7.12 7.19
CA LEU A 124 -13.50 6.81 8.21
C LEU A 124 -12.78 8.06 8.67
N ILE A 125 -12.50 8.97 7.73
CA ILE A 125 -12.13 10.35 8.02
C ILE A 125 -13.18 10.90 8.97
N ASN A 126 -14.48 10.91 8.69
CA ASN A 126 -15.46 11.54 9.59
C ASN A 126 -15.74 10.88 10.96
N VAL A 127 -15.11 9.75 11.32
CA VAL A 127 -15.28 9.15 12.66
C VAL A 127 -14.59 10.02 13.72
N ARG A 128 -15.34 10.47 14.73
CA ARG A 128 -14.76 11.12 15.91
C ARG A 128 -14.00 10.09 16.75
N LEU A 129 -12.68 10.19 16.77
CA LEU A 129 -11.86 9.48 17.74
C LEU A 129 -12.21 10.01 19.13
N LYS A 130 -12.49 9.11 20.08
CA LYS A 130 -12.73 9.50 21.48
C LYS A 130 -11.48 10.24 21.98
N PRO A 131 -11.63 11.30 22.79
CA PRO A 131 -10.48 11.95 23.43
C PRO A 131 -9.72 10.89 24.21
N LEU A 132 -8.49 10.62 23.78
CA LEU A 132 -7.66 9.60 24.40
C LEU A 132 -6.97 10.24 25.60
N THR A 133 -7.31 9.74 26.78
CA THR A 133 -6.55 10.02 27.99
C THR A 133 -5.22 9.29 27.84
N ILE A 134 -4.16 10.04 27.62
CA ILE A 134 -2.82 9.47 27.51
C ILE A 134 -2.39 9.09 28.92
N PRO A 135 -2.16 7.80 29.22
CA PRO A 135 -1.71 7.41 30.54
C PRO A 135 -0.35 8.04 30.78
N GLN A 136 -0.26 8.97 31.73
CA GLN A 136 1.03 9.41 32.21
C GLN A 136 1.64 8.22 32.97
N ARG A 137 2.72 7.65 32.44
CA ARG A 137 3.51 6.70 33.22
C ARG A 137 4.13 7.47 34.39
N LEU A 138 4.33 6.78 35.52
CA LEU A 138 5.07 7.34 36.65
C LEU A 138 6.40 7.90 36.14
N LYS A 139 6.71 9.16 36.51
CA LYS A 139 7.95 9.85 36.12
C LYS A 139 9.13 8.94 36.45
N PRO A 140 9.79 8.35 35.44
CA PRO A 140 10.92 7.49 35.70
C PRO A 140 12.14 8.33 36.10
N PRO A 141 13.22 7.73 36.64
CA PRO A 141 14.47 8.44 36.84
C PRO A 141 14.92 9.06 35.52
N LYS A 142 15.08 10.38 35.53
CA LYS A 142 15.42 11.16 34.33
C LYS A 142 16.72 10.65 33.73
N ALA A 143 16.71 10.36 32.42
CA ALA A 143 17.93 9.95 31.74
C ALA A 143 18.97 11.07 31.76
N THR A 144 20.24 10.73 31.92
CA THR A 144 21.34 11.70 31.81
C THR A 144 21.86 11.71 30.38
N ILE A 145 21.95 12.88 29.75
CA ILE A 145 22.52 13.05 28.42
C ILE A 145 23.73 13.98 28.46
N ARG A 146 24.80 13.62 27.75
CA ARG A 146 26.03 14.42 27.64
C ARG A 146 26.55 14.40 26.21
N VAL A 147 26.77 15.57 25.62
CA VAL A 147 27.47 15.68 24.34
C VAL A 147 28.96 15.38 24.55
N LEU A 148 29.50 14.40 23.83
CA LEU A 148 30.91 14.02 23.88
C LEU A 148 31.69 14.68 22.73
N LYS A 149 31.09 14.74 21.55
CA LYS A 149 31.70 15.32 20.35
C LYS A 149 30.66 16.00 19.48
N LYS A 150 31.05 17.15 18.93
CA LYS A 150 30.22 17.93 18.00
C LYS A 150 31.10 18.59 16.95
N ARG A 151 30.53 18.85 15.79
CA ARG A 151 31.13 19.64 14.71
C ARG A 151 30.18 20.73 14.26
N ILE A 152 30.71 21.67 13.47
CA ILE A 152 29.92 22.67 12.75
C ILE A 152 29.95 22.25 11.29
N ASP A 153 28.80 22.18 10.65
CA ASP A 153 28.69 21.81 9.24
C ASP A 153 29.00 23.01 8.32
N TYR A 154 28.81 22.82 7.01
CA TYR A 154 29.06 23.88 6.02
C TYR A 154 28.10 25.08 6.17
N TYR A 155 26.91 24.87 6.73
CA TYR A 155 25.88 25.89 6.92
C TYR A 155 25.97 26.59 8.29
N GLY A 156 26.92 26.21 9.14
CA GLY A 156 27.08 26.77 10.47
C GLY A 156 26.25 26.08 11.55
N GLU A 157 25.63 24.96 11.24
CA GLU A 157 24.78 24.19 12.13
C GLU A 157 25.60 23.23 13.00
N ILE A 158 25.18 23.07 14.26
CA ILE A 158 25.87 22.19 15.21
C ILE A 158 25.36 20.76 15.01
N ILE A 159 26.25 19.89 14.53
CA ILE A 159 26.03 18.44 14.45
C ILE A 159 26.64 17.78 15.68
N VAL A 160 25.83 17.00 16.40
CA VAL A 160 26.29 16.18 17.52
C VAL A 160 26.71 14.83 16.95
N ASP A 161 28.00 14.52 17.01
CA ASP A 161 28.59 13.29 16.44
C ASP A 161 28.61 12.15 17.45
N GLU A 162 28.82 12.48 18.72
CA GLU A 162 28.89 11.49 19.79
C GLU A 162 28.18 12.03 21.04
N MET A 163 27.33 11.20 21.64
CA MET A 163 26.68 11.51 22.91
C MET A 163 26.66 10.31 23.85
N GLU A 164 26.54 10.60 25.14
CA GLU A 164 26.37 9.60 26.18
C GLU A 164 24.97 9.72 26.77
N ILE A 165 24.22 8.62 26.80
CA ILE A 165 22.93 8.53 27.47
C ILE A 165 23.01 7.43 28.53
N ASN A 166 22.69 7.78 29.78
CA ASN A 166 22.74 6.84 30.93
C ASN A 166 24.09 6.12 31.07
N GLY A 167 25.20 6.82 30.78
CA GLY A 167 26.56 6.26 30.85
C GLY A 167 26.97 5.40 29.65
N LYS A 168 26.09 5.18 28.67
CA LYS A 168 26.40 4.48 27.41
C LYS A 168 26.68 5.47 26.30
N LYS A 169 27.73 5.21 25.52
CA LYS A 169 28.13 6.05 24.38
C LYS A 169 27.42 5.62 23.10
N TYR A 170 27.02 6.60 22.32
CA TYR A 170 26.41 6.44 21.00
C TYR A 170 27.13 7.33 20.00
N GLU A 171 27.44 6.78 18.84
CA GLU A 171 27.98 7.49 17.69
C GLU A 171 26.85 7.68 16.67
N GLY A 172 26.66 8.91 16.23
CA GLY A 172 25.66 9.29 15.24
C GLY A 172 26.28 9.61 13.90
N TYR A 173 25.52 9.42 12.83
CA TYR A 173 25.90 9.84 11.48
C TYR A 173 25.11 11.09 11.10
N ASP A 174 25.79 12.22 10.92
CA ASP A 174 25.16 13.53 10.63
C ASP A 174 24.04 13.91 11.62
N GLY A 175 24.24 13.64 12.90
CA GLY A 175 23.23 13.94 13.94
C GLY A 175 22.13 12.90 14.08
N ASN A 176 22.13 11.84 13.26
CA ASN A 176 21.16 10.74 13.34
C ASN A 176 21.71 9.57 14.17
N TYR A 177 20.87 9.06 15.06
CA TYR A 177 21.20 7.96 15.97
C TYR A 177 20.15 6.85 15.85
N THR A 178 20.55 5.60 16.06
CA THR A 178 19.62 4.47 16.26
C THR A 178 19.82 3.91 17.66
N ILE A 179 18.80 4.01 18.51
CA ILE A 179 18.89 3.59 19.92
C ILE A 179 17.63 2.80 20.30
N PRO A 180 17.74 1.62 20.94
CA PRO A 180 16.59 0.84 21.37
C PRO A 180 15.72 1.61 22.38
N TYR A 181 14.39 1.52 22.24
CA TYR A 181 13.43 2.21 23.11
C TYR A 181 13.72 2.01 24.60
N GLU A 182 14.06 0.78 25.01
CA GLU A 182 14.27 0.42 26.42
C GLU A 182 15.43 1.20 27.06
N GLU A 183 16.38 1.68 26.27
CA GLU A 183 17.54 2.42 26.74
C GLU A 183 17.27 3.92 26.95
N ILE A 184 16.25 4.44 26.25
CA ILE A 184 15.93 5.88 26.17
C ILE A 184 14.48 6.20 26.56
N ALA A 185 13.69 5.24 27.03
CA ALA A 185 12.29 5.45 27.42
C ALA A 185 12.10 6.62 28.42
N ASN A 186 13.10 6.85 29.26
CA ASN A 186 13.09 7.87 30.31
C ASN A 186 13.79 9.18 29.89
N LEU A 187 14.14 9.33 28.61
CA LEU A 187 14.70 10.56 28.06
C LEU A 187 13.60 11.62 27.96
N HIS A 188 13.86 12.80 28.50
CA HIS A 188 12.98 13.94 28.28
C HIS A 188 13.37 14.60 26.95
N LEU A 189 12.40 14.80 26.05
CA LEU A 189 12.68 15.27 24.69
C LEU A 189 13.36 16.64 24.65
N ALA A 190 13.08 17.51 25.62
CA ALA A 190 13.77 18.80 25.75
C ALA A 190 15.29 18.70 25.96
N ASP A 191 15.79 17.56 26.46
CA ASP A 191 17.23 17.39 26.74
C ASP A 191 18.02 16.92 25.51
N ILE A 192 17.34 16.51 24.42
CA ILE A 192 18.02 16.12 23.18
C ILE A 192 18.89 17.30 22.72
N PRO A 193 20.21 17.14 22.55
CA PRO A 193 21.13 18.21 22.19
C PRO A 193 20.96 18.59 20.72
N GLY A 194 21.31 19.82 20.33
CA GLY A 194 21.27 20.23 18.92
C GLY A 194 19.85 20.39 18.34
N ALA A 195 19.74 21.15 17.25
CA ALA A 195 18.49 21.27 16.49
C ALA A 195 18.35 20.12 15.47
N LEU A 196 19.48 19.59 15.00
CA LEU A 196 19.58 18.53 13.98
C LEU A 196 19.72 17.12 14.55
N THR A 197 19.60 16.95 15.87
CA THR A 197 19.76 15.62 16.46
C THR A 197 18.45 14.89 16.45
N GLU A 198 18.45 13.76 15.76
CA GLU A 198 17.32 12.86 15.61
C GLU A 198 17.71 11.45 16.07
N ILE A 199 16.88 10.86 16.92
CA ILE A 199 17.11 9.51 17.45
C ILE A 199 16.02 8.60 16.89
N TYR A 200 16.36 7.79 15.90
CA TYR A 200 15.53 6.66 15.48
C TYR A 200 15.38 5.68 16.65
N ILE A 201 14.13 5.40 17.01
CA ILE A 201 13.78 4.58 18.15
C ILE A 201 13.69 3.12 17.71
N GLY A 202 14.72 2.34 18.02
CA GLY A 202 14.79 0.92 17.69
C GLY A 202 13.90 0.04 18.57
N ASN A 203 13.56 -1.16 18.07
CA ASN A 203 12.80 -2.21 18.75
C ASN A 203 11.41 -1.76 19.24
N LEU A 204 10.78 -0.80 18.56
CA LEU A 204 9.48 -0.27 19.00
C LEU A 204 8.37 -1.33 18.88
N GLU A 205 8.54 -2.35 18.06
CA GLU A 205 7.64 -3.50 17.89
C GLU A 205 7.48 -4.30 19.19
N SER A 206 8.52 -4.32 20.05
CA SER A 206 8.51 -4.99 21.35
C SER A 206 7.43 -4.41 22.28
N ILE A 207 7.21 -3.09 22.20
CA ILE A 207 6.28 -2.35 23.04
C ILE A 207 5.00 -1.92 22.31
N ILE A 208 5.01 -1.86 20.97
CA ILE A 208 3.84 -1.62 20.12
C ILE A 208 3.73 -2.76 19.09
N PRO A 209 3.24 -3.96 19.48
CA PRO A 209 3.17 -5.13 18.58
C PRO A 209 2.16 -4.98 17.42
N THR A 210 1.45 -3.86 17.36
CA THR A 210 0.55 -3.54 16.26
C THR A 210 1.30 -2.93 15.06
N LEU A 211 2.55 -2.47 15.24
CA LEU A 211 3.40 -1.98 14.16
C LEU A 211 3.57 -3.04 13.07
N ASP A 212 3.83 -4.29 13.45
CA ASP A 212 3.96 -5.43 12.52
C ASP A 212 2.67 -5.80 11.76
N LYS A 213 1.53 -5.18 12.11
CA LYS A 213 0.22 -5.45 11.50
C LYS A 213 -0.19 -4.39 10.50
N LEU A 214 0.55 -3.29 10.40
CA LEU A 214 0.28 -2.20 9.45
C LEU A 214 0.62 -2.64 8.02
N TRP A 215 0.03 -1.98 7.03
CA TRP A 215 0.39 -2.22 5.62
C TRP A 215 1.79 -1.68 5.30
N GLY A 216 2.20 -0.61 5.98
CA GLY A 216 3.51 0.01 5.89
C GLY A 216 4.42 -0.24 7.11
N GLY A 217 5.59 0.38 7.10
CA GLY A 217 6.44 0.59 8.26
C GLY A 217 6.23 1.99 8.83
N LEU A 218 6.09 2.11 10.15
CA LEU A 218 6.07 3.40 10.83
C LEU A 218 7.40 3.60 11.57
N PHE A 219 8.25 4.45 11.03
CA PHE A 219 9.52 4.82 11.62
C PHE A 219 9.34 6.02 12.55
N VAL A 220 9.96 5.96 13.73
CA VAL A 220 9.77 6.94 14.79
C VAL A 220 11.11 7.54 15.19
N TYR A 221 11.19 8.87 15.12
CA TYR A 221 12.38 9.61 15.53
C TYR A 221 12.03 10.57 16.67
N ALA A 222 12.85 10.55 17.71
CA ALA A 222 12.79 11.53 18.79
C ALA A 222 13.74 12.68 18.48
N ALA A 223 13.20 13.91 18.49
CA ALA A 223 13.93 15.15 18.31
C ALA A 223 13.63 16.10 19.47
N ARG A 224 14.37 17.21 19.55
CA ARG A 224 14.17 18.19 20.62
C ARG A 224 12.74 18.73 20.63
N ASN A 225 12.01 18.44 21.72
CA ASN A 225 10.59 18.80 21.92
C ASN A 225 9.63 18.30 20.83
N ARG A 226 9.97 17.20 20.13
CA ARG A 226 9.20 16.73 18.99
C ARG A 226 9.36 15.23 18.78
N ILE A 227 8.31 14.58 18.31
CA ILE A 227 8.39 13.25 17.68
C ILE A 227 8.14 13.44 16.19
N LEU A 228 9.03 12.89 15.37
CA LEU A 228 8.89 12.78 13.92
C LEU A 228 8.49 11.35 13.59
N LEU A 229 7.62 11.19 12.61
CA LEU A 229 7.10 9.91 12.17
C LEU A 229 7.13 9.88 10.66
N MET A 230 7.72 8.82 10.12
CA MET A 230 7.70 8.50 8.70
C MET A 230 6.90 7.23 8.52
N TYR A 231 5.73 7.32 7.91
CA TYR A 231 4.99 6.15 7.49
C TYR A 231 5.37 5.81 6.05
N GLU A 232 6.27 4.84 5.91
CA GLU A 232 6.62 4.31 4.60
C GLU A 232 5.68 3.17 4.30
N LEU A 233 4.88 3.30 3.25
CA LEU A 233 4.23 2.12 2.69
C LEU A 233 5.36 1.20 2.21
N LYS A 234 5.42 -0.04 2.71
CA LYS A 234 6.47 -0.98 2.33
C LYS A 234 6.50 -1.01 0.79
N ARG A 235 7.57 -0.47 0.20
CA ARG A 235 7.85 -0.52 -1.25
C ARG A 235 7.60 -1.99 -1.66
N VAL A 236 6.78 -2.29 -2.66
CA VAL A 236 6.89 -1.80 -4.04
C VAL A 236 5.50 -1.80 -4.68
N VAL A 237 4.79 -0.68 -4.77
CA VAL A 237 3.54 -0.67 -5.54
C VAL A 237 3.52 0.47 -6.55
N PRO A 238 3.44 0.19 -7.86
CA PRO A 238 2.85 1.15 -8.77
C PRO A 238 1.33 1.05 -8.57
N LEU A 239 0.78 1.92 -7.71
CA LEU A 239 -0.67 2.15 -7.67
C LEU A 239 -1.10 3.26 -8.65
N ALA A 240 -0.22 3.70 -9.55
CA ALA A 240 -0.48 4.82 -10.48
C ALA A 240 -1.81 4.67 -11.25
N SER A 241 -2.21 3.43 -11.54
CA SER A 241 -3.58 3.07 -11.87
C SER A 241 -4.01 2.09 -10.80
N GLY A 242 -5.02 2.40 -9.96
CA GLY A 242 -5.37 1.73 -8.69
C GLY A 242 -6.87 1.94 -8.37
N PRO A 243 -7.67 0.97 -7.86
CA PRO A 243 -8.88 1.35 -7.13
C PRO A 243 -8.55 2.06 -5.81
N TYR A 244 -7.29 1.95 -5.35
CA TYR A 244 -6.72 2.57 -4.18
C TYR A 244 -5.25 2.88 -4.46
N THR A 245 -4.78 4.12 -4.25
CA THR A 245 -3.40 4.55 -4.51
C THR A 245 -2.55 4.81 -3.26
N ILE A 246 -1.23 4.98 -3.43
CA ILE A 246 -0.33 5.42 -2.35
C ILE A 246 -0.82 6.79 -1.86
N ASP A 247 -1.10 7.72 -2.78
CA ASP A 247 -1.67 9.03 -2.46
C ASP A 247 -2.99 8.92 -1.69
N ASP A 248 -3.90 8.00 -2.08
CA ASP A 248 -5.15 7.75 -1.37
C ASP A 248 -4.89 7.25 0.07
N HIS A 249 -3.84 6.45 0.26
CA HIS A 249 -3.42 5.95 1.57
C HIS A 249 -2.76 7.04 2.41
N CYS A 250 -1.76 7.74 1.89
CA CYS A 250 -1.11 8.86 2.56
C CYS A 250 -2.11 9.93 2.98
N SER A 251 -3.04 10.31 2.10
CA SER A 251 -4.13 11.25 2.42
C SER A 251 -5.00 10.78 3.60
N LEU A 252 -5.27 9.47 3.70
CA LEU A 252 -6.01 8.91 4.83
C LEU A 252 -5.17 8.96 6.11
N ILE A 253 -3.90 8.55 6.06
CA ILE A 253 -3.02 8.53 7.22
C ILE A 253 -2.80 9.95 7.75
N GLU A 254 -2.49 10.91 6.89
CA GLU A 254 -2.36 12.33 7.23
C GLU A 254 -3.61 12.88 7.90
N SER A 255 -4.80 12.52 7.39
CA SER A 255 -6.06 12.95 7.99
C SER A 255 -6.24 12.38 9.40
N ILE A 256 -5.89 11.11 9.62
CA ILE A 256 -5.94 10.46 10.93
C ILE A 256 -4.92 11.10 11.88
N ALA A 257 -3.68 11.28 11.43
CA ALA A 257 -2.60 11.88 12.19
C ALA A 257 -2.94 13.32 12.62
N SER A 258 -3.44 14.14 11.69
CA SER A 258 -3.89 15.52 11.96
C SER A 258 -4.90 15.61 13.09
N ARG A 259 -5.83 14.65 13.18
CA ARG A 259 -6.86 14.62 14.24
C ARG A 259 -6.32 14.24 15.60
N LEU A 260 -5.18 13.54 15.63
CA LEU A 260 -4.45 13.19 16.83
C LEU A 260 -3.46 14.28 17.25
N GLY A 261 -3.45 15.42 16.56
CA GLY A 261 -2.58 16.57 16.85
C GLY A 261 -1.22 16.51 16.17
N PHE A 262 -1.03 15.59 15.22
CA PHE A 262 0.17 15.59 14.40
C PHE A 262 0.07 16.63 13.28
N ILE A 263 1.20 17.18 12.87
CA ILE A 263 1.37 18.16 11.83
C ILE A 263 2.00 17.44 10.63
N PRO A 264 1.40 17.48 9.43
CA PRO A 264 2.02 16.93 8.23
C PRO A 264 3.37 17.60 7.93
N GLU A 265 4.34 16.82 7.45
CA GLU A 265 5.66 17.31 7.07
C GLU A 265 5.88 17.10 5.57
N GLU A 266 6.44 18.09 4.89
CA GLU A 266 6.84 17.97 3.49
C GLU A 266 8.29 17.46 3.42
N ILE A 267 8.47 16.16 3.62
CA ILE A 267 9.76 15.49 3.40
C ILE A 267 9.54 14.53 2.23
N GLY A 268 9.96 14.95 1.04
CA GLY A 268 9.52 14.35 -0.23
C GLY A 268 10.09 12.96 -0.53
N ASP A 269 9.28 11.92 -0.29
CA ASP A 269 9.36 10.65 -1.02
C ASP A 269 7.97 10.28 -1.55
N GLU A 270 7.89 9.76 -2.79
CA GLU A 270 6.64 9.42 -3.47
C GLU A 270 5.88 8.26 -2.80
N CYS A 271 6.49 7.60 -1.82
CA CYS A 271 5.98 6.39 -1.16
C CYS A 271 5.81 6.52 0.36
N SER A 272 6.04 7.69 0.95
CA SER A 272 5.87 7.94 2.38
C SER A 272 4.89 9.07 2.65
N CYS A 273 4.39 9.10 3.88
CA CYS A 273 3.83 10.33 4.45
C CYS A 273 4.48 10.58 5.80
N ASP A 274 4.89 11.82 5.99
CA ASP A 274 5.65 12.27 7.14
C ASP A 274 4.79 13.18 8.00
N PHE A 275 4.90 13.03 9.31
CA PHE A 275 4.14 13.81 10.26
C PHE A 275 4.89 13.94 11.57
N SER A 276 4.62 15.01 12.29
CA SER A 276 5.30 15.30 13.54
C SER A 276 4.34 15.74 14.63
N ILE A 277 4.74 15.66 15.89
CA ILE A 277 3.99 16.25 16.99
C ILE A 277 4.96 16.98 17.91
N GLU A 278 4.63 18.23 18.21
CA GLU A 278 5.36 19.01 19.22
C GLU A 278 4.96 18.52 20.61
N ILE A 279 5.95 18.06 21.37
CA ILE A 279 5.75 17.54 22.72
C ILE A 279 7.03 17.68 23.54
N SER A 280 6.91 18.33 24.69
CA SER A 280 7.99 18.47 25.67
C SER A 280 7.68 17.60 26.88
N ASP A 281 7.93 16.30 26.75
CA ASP A 281 7.71 15.30 27.81
C ASP A 281 8.77 14.19 27.73
N TYR A 282 8.68 13.21 28.63
CA TYR A 282 9.42 11.96 28.58
C TYR A 282 8.99 11.11 27.38
N LEU A 283 9.96 10.44 26.76
CA LEU A 283 9.74 9.60 25.59
C LEU A 283 8.68 8.52 25.86
N CYS A 284 8.64 7.94 27.06
CA CYS A 284 7.63 6.95 27.44
C CYS A 284 6.19 7.48 27.38
N ASN A 285 5.98 8.79 27.56
CA ASN A 285 4.67 9.42 27.42
C ASN A 285 4.41 9.80 25.96
N ALA A 286 5.42 10.34 25.27
CA ALA A 286 5.32 10.70 23.85
C ALA A 286 4.97 9.50 22.95
N ILE A 287 5.53 8.32 23.25
CA ILE A 287 5.25 7.07 22.55
C ILE A 287 3.79 6.61 22.67
N GLU A 288 3.02 7.06 23.67
CA GLU A 288 1.60 6.73 23.76
C GLU A 288 0.76 7.45 22.67
N TYR A 289 1.22 8.61 22.17
CA TYR A 289 0.65 9.24 20.97
C TYR A 289 0.88 8.36 19.74
N VAL A 290 2.11 7.83 19.58
CA VAL A 290 2.45 6.90 18.50
C VAL A 290 1.60 5.63 18.59
N ARG A 291 1.49 5.02 19.77
CA ARG A 291 0.66 3.82 20.00
C ARG A 291 -0.80 4.06 19.61
N THR A 292 -1.31 5.25 19.88
CA THR A 292 -2.66 5.67 19.53
C THR A 292 -2.83 5.79 18.02
N LEU A 293 -1.89 6.46 17.34
CA LEU A 293 -1.90 6.57 15.89
C LEU A 293 -1.85 5.19 15.23
N VAL A 294 -0.93 4.32 15.63
CA VAL A 294 -0.81 2.94 15.11
C VAL A 294 -2.13 2.17 15.24
N LYS A 295 -2.85 2.32 16.36
CA LYS A 295 -4.18 1.69 16.53
C LYS A 295 -5.21 2.24 15.54
N ALA A 296 -5.19 3.54 15.29
CA ALA A 296 -6.11 4.19 14.36
C ALA A 296 -5.81 3.77 12.90
N ILE A 297 -4.54 3.76 12.50
CA ILE A 297 -4.10 3.28 11.18
C ILE A 297 -4.56 1.84 10.96
N ASN A 298 -4.19 0.92 11.86
CA ASN A 298 -4.58 -0.50 11.77
C ASN A 298 -6.11 -0.71 11.73
N TYR A 299 -6.88 0.11 12.44
CA TYR A 299 -8.34 0.05 12.37
C TYR A 299 -8.84 0.44 10.97
N CYS A 300 -8.34 1.56 10.44
CA CYS A 300 -8.72 2.05 9.12
C CYS A 300 -8.32 1.06 8.02
N GLU A 301 -7.11 0.53 8.06
CA GLU A 301 -6.62 -0.51 7.14
C GLU A 301 -7.51 -1.76 7.16
N LYS A 302 -7.87 -2.27 8.34
CA LYS A 302 -8.78 -3.42 8.45
C LYS A 302 -10.18 -3.14 7.90
N GLU A 303 -10.69 -1.92 8.10
CA GLU A 303 -11.97 -1.53 7.55
C GLU A 303 -11.91 -1.38 6.03
N LEU A 304 -10.79 -0.89 5.49
CA LEU A 304 -10.55 -0.85 4.04
C LEU A 304 -10.45 -2.27 3.46
N GLU A 305 -9.70 -3.17 4.10
CA GLU A 305 -9.56 -4.57 3.69
C GLU A 305 -10.94 -5.24 3.54
N LYS A 306 -11.79 -5.14 4.57
CA LYS A 306 -13.16 -5.67 4.53
C LYS A 306 -14.02 -5.03 3.45
N THR A 307 -13.87 -3.72 3.24
CA THR A 307 -14.62 -3.00 2.21
C THR A 307 -14.22 -3.49 0.82
N VAL A 308 -12.92 -3.65 0.55
CA VAL A 308 -12.41 -4.20 -0.71
C VAL A 308 -12.96 -5.60 -0.94
N GLU A 309 -12.81 -6.51 0.03
CA GLU A 309 -13.31 -7.90 -0.08
C GLU A 309 -14.83 -7.99 -0.33
N LYS A 310 -15.61 -7.12 0.34
CA LYS A 310 -17.06 -7.08 0.18
C LYS A 310 -17.46 -6.60 -1.21
N GLN A 311 -16.77 -5.58 -1.73
CA GLN A 311 -17.07 -5.04 -3.06
C GLN A 311 -16.66 -5.98 -4.17
N GLU A 312 -15.53 -6.66 -4.04
CA GLU A 312 -15.10 -7.72 -4.96
C GLU A 312 -16.21 -8.78 -5.11
N LYS A 313 -16.63 -9.38 -3.99
CA LYS A 313 -17.68 -10.41 -3.98
C LYS A 313 -18.99 -9.91 -4.58
N ARG A 314 -19.41 -8.68 -4.25
CA ARG A 314 -20.64 -8.08 -4.78
C ARG A 314 -20.54 -7.83 -6.28
N SER A 315 -19.40 -7.36 -6.74
CA SER A 315 -19.19 -6.99 -8.13
C SER A 315 -19.09 -8.24 -9.02
N LEU A 316 -18.38 -9.28 -8.60
CA LEU A 316 -18.37 -10.59 -9.28
C LEU A 316 -19.77 -11.23 -9.34
N ARG A 317 -20.54 -11.14 -8.25
CA ARG A 317 -21.93 -11.64 -8.22
C ARG A 317 -22.84 -10.87 -9.17
N ASN A 318 -22.74 -9.54 -9.19
CA ASN A 318 -23.52 -8.69 -10.10
C ASN A 318 -23.14 -8.93 -11.56
N LEU A 319 -21.85 -9.16 -11.84
CA LEU A 319 -21.38 -9.53 -13.16
C LEU A 319 -22.00 -10.86 -13.61
N SER A 320 -21.97 -11.87 -12.73
CA SER A 320 -22.60 -13.17 -12.97
C SER A 320 -24.09 -13.01 -13.29
N PHE A 321 -24.82 -12.22 -12.50
CA PHE A 321 -26.24 -11.94 -12.76
C PHE A 321 -26.49 -11.15 -14.03
N PHE A 322 -25.65 -10.16 -14.34
CA PHE A 322 -25.77 -9.38 -15.57
C PHE A 322 -25.57 -10.29 -16.78
N ILE A 323 -24.56 -11.15 -16.79
CA ILE A 323 -24.28 -12.08 -17.88
C ILE A 323 -25.39 -13.13 -18.04
N ILE A 324 -25.97 -13.61 -16.92
CA ILE A 324 -27.12 -14.52 -16.93
C ILE A 324 -28.41 -13.81 -17.41
N SER A 325 -28.63 -12.55 -17.01
CA SER A 325 -29.90 -11.82 -17.24
C SER A 325 -29.93 -11.01 -18.56
N SER A 326 -28.79 -10.51 -19.03
CA SER A 326 -28.66 -9.82 -20.33
C SER A 326 -28.71 -10.76 -21.52
N GLY A 327 -28.84 -12.07 -21.27
CA GLY A 327 -29.05 -13.02 -22.34
C GLY A 327 -27.86 -13.08 -23.29
N TYR A 328 -26.88 -13.91 -22.94
CA TYR A 328 -26.27 -14.78 -23.95
C TYR A 328 -27.30 -15.76 -24.57
N GLU A 329 -28.59 -15.43 -24.60
CA GLU A 329 -29.54 -15.94 -25.58
C GLU A 329 -28.98 -15.80 -27.00
N TYR A 330 -28.14 -14.81 -27.30
CA TYR A 330 -27.51 -14.67 -28.62
C TYR A 330 -26.44 -15.76 -28.88
N LEU A 331 -25.61 -16.11 -27.89
CA LEU A 331 -24.62 -17.19 -28.04
C LEU A 331 -25.23 -18.58 -27.88
N LEU A 332 -26.23 -18.78 -27.02
CA LEU A 332 -26.98 -20.03 -26.94
C LEU A 332 -27.83 -20.26 -28.20
N LYS A 333 -28.46 -19.23 -28.81
CA LYS A 333 -29.21 -19.38 -30.07
C LYS A 333 -28.30 -19.63 -31.27
N VAL A 334 -27.04 -19.16 -31.26
CA VAL A 334 -26.05 -19.46 -32.30
C VAL A 334 -25.44 -20.85 -32.12
N TYR A 335 -25.28 -21.32 -30.88
CA TYR A 335 -24.81 -22.68 -30.58
C TYR A 335 -25.90 -23.73 -30.84
N LEU A 336 -27.16 -23.46 -30.49
CA LEU A 336 -28.30 -24.36 -30.73
C LEU A 336 -28.88 -24.28 -32.16
N ARG A 337 -28.37 -23.40 -33.02
CA ARG A 337 -28.66 -23.42 -34.47
C ARG A 337 -27.62 -24.17 -35.30
N ASN A 338 -26.48 -24.52 -34.71
CA ASN A 338 -25.36 -25.19 -35.37
C ASN A 338 -24.94 -26.51 -34.68
N ALA A 339 -25.75 -27.00 -33.75
CA ALA A 339 -25.77 -28.38 -33.26
C ALA A 339 -27.09 -29.01 -33.72
#